data_AF-A0A1V4ZG37-F1
#
_entry.id   AF-A0A1V4ZG37-F1
#
_cell.length_a   1.000
_cell.length_b   1.000
_cell.length_c   1.000
_cell.angle_alpha   90.00
_cell.angle_beta   90.00
_cell.angle_gamma   90.00
#
_symmetry.space_group_name_H-M   'P 1'
#
loop_
_entity.id
_entity.type
_entity.pdbx_description
1 polymer ?
#
loop_
_entity_poly.entity_id
_entity_poly.type
_entity_poly.pdbx_seq_one_letter_code
_entity_poly.pdbx_strand_id
1 'polypeptide(L)'
;MSEFDPRLIVWKGGIVPAFSAAVRYLLVPFILFYILARVFNGFDRPDWSDIFDDLQTIVLLFSMPLIVLAFLRGLYPRGSYSRFTFAVIALPVVVFMAYSMLLGGRIQDLLAQDGLDMDLMLLFYFAFIGAVLGLLVHLGDFIDERYNFLVLRSRLLATPAPPARVARDPAKHRTWHDFLPRYGRYRPGFKESKGAFTRFIVWPTIIFLAAAAILVKVNDSLPVDFDLALKDTASLLIVIGVPLAALAFFKGFYPKGSVSRFAFFAAMALLTCLWIWYAALGGVASVDMTGMASVKVDYSLFILLFILAAALWALYALVEMISYRPDWRRNGFYPVEDAKIKEQKDLDKARKRMEKQKKAEEKRQGKV
;
A
#
# COMPACT_ATOMS: atom_id res chain seq x y z
N MET A 1 -12.60 -5.25 32.49
CA MET A 1 -12.05 -5.42 31.12
C MET A 1 -12.72 -6.61 30.48
N SER A 2 -13.62 -6.42 29.52
CA SER A 2 -14.10 -7.54 28.69
C SER A 2 -14.54 -6.96 27.34
N GLU A 3 -13.58 -6.70 26.46
CA GLU A 3 -13.87 -6.41 25.03
C GLU A 3 -14.18 -7.69 24.23
N PHE A 4 -14.18 -8.84 24.91
CA PHE A 4 -14.59 -10.15 24.40
C PHE A 4 -16.09 -10.44 24.67
N ASP A 5 -16.91 -9.40 24.82
CA ASP A 5 -18.35 -9.57 25.01
C ASP A 5 -19.00 -10.11 23.72
N PRO A 6 -19.75 -11.23 23.79
CA PRO A 6 -20.46 -11.79 22.63
C PRO A 6 -21.38 -10.81 21.90
N ARG A 7 -21.90 -9.79 22.60
CA ARG A 7 -22.76 -8.75 22.02
C ARG A 7 -22.03 -7.83 21.04
N LEU A 8 -20.70 -7.79 21.09
CA LEU A 8 -19.86 -7.01 20.19
C LEU A 8 -19.46 -7.80 18.93
N ILE A 9 -19.81 -9.09 18.84
CA ILE A 9 -19.43 -9.98 17.74
C ILE A 9 -20.31 -9.74 16.52
N VAL A 10 -19.68 -9.52 15.36
CA VAL A 10 -20.32 -9.42 14.06
C VAL A 10 -19.90 -10.63 13.22
N TRP A 11 -20.67 -11.72 13.27
CA TRP A 11 -20.37 -12.99 12.59
C TRP A 11 -20.08 -12.82 11.09
N LYS A 12 -20.91 -12.05 10.38
CA LYS A 12 -20.71 -11.74 8.96
C LYS A 12 -19.42 -10.95 8.68
N GLY A 13 -18.90 -10.25 9.69
CA GLY A 13 -17.65 -9.49 9.61
C GLY A 13 -16.40 -10.35 9.49
N GLY A 14 -16.46 -11.63 9.92
CA GLY A 14 -15.35 -12.59 9.86
C GLY A 14 -15.10 -13.21 8.48
N ILE A 15 -16.17 -13.43 7.70
CA ILE A 15 -16.12 -14.20 6.45
C ILE A 15 -15.27 -13.49 5.39
N VAL A 16 -15.50 -12.19 5.17
CA VAL A 16 -14.79 -11.44 4.11
C VAL A 16 -13.27 -11.35 4.38
N PRO A 17 -12.80 -11.01 5.60
CA PRO A 17 -11.39 -11.08 5.94
C PRO A 17 -10.77 -12.47 5.81
N ALA A 18 -11.50 -13.52 6.21
CA ALA A 18 -11.03 -14.90 6.09
C ALA A 18 -10.84 -15.31 4.63
N PHE A 19 -11.82 -15.02 3.77
CA PHE A 19 -11.72 -15.25 2.34
C PHE A 19 -10.57 -14.46 1.72
N SER A 20 -10.42 -13.18 2.06
CA SER A 20 -9.30 -12.36 1.60
C SER A 20 -7.94 -12.93 2.05
N ALA A 21 -7.86 -13.49 3.26
CA ALA A 21 -6.67 -14.16 3.75
C ALA A 21 -6.40 -15.47 3.01
N ALA A 22 -7.43 -16.26 2.71
CA ALA A 22 -7.30 -17.48 1.92
C ALA A 22 -6.78 -17.17 0.51
N VAL A 23 -7.33 -16.15 -0.16
CA VAL A 23 -6.81 -15.72 -1.46
C VAL A 23 -5.35 -15.30 -1.34
N ARG A 24 -5.01 -14.45 -0.35
CA ARG A 24 -3.67 -13.87 -0.24
C ARG A 24 -2.59 -14.85 0.18
N TYR A 25 -2.88 -15.71 1.14
CA TYR A 25 -1.88 -16.55 1.79
C TYR A 25 -1.94 -18.00 1.36
N LEU A 26 -3.03 -18.46 0.75
CA LEU A 26 -3.13 -19.83 0.23
C LEU A 26 -3.12 -19.81 -1.31
N LEU A 27 -4.13 -19.19 -1.91
CA LEU A 27 -4.34 -19.28 -3.37
C LEU A 27 -3.22 -18.62 -4.17
N VAL A 28 -2.83 -17.39 -3.83
CA VAL A 28 -1.79 -16.65 -4.57
C VAL A 28 -0.43 -17.36 -4.52
N PRO A 29 0.11 -17.76 -3.35
CA PRO A 29 1.34 -18.54 -3.29
C PRO A 29 1.25 -19.85 -4.07
N PHE A 30 0.12 -20.56 -3.98
CA PHE A 30 -0.09 -21.82 -4.68
C PHE A 30 -0.07 -21.65 -6.21
N ILE A 31 -0.76 -20.63 -6.73
CA ILE A 31 -0.74 -20.30 -8.17
C ILE A 31 0.68 -19.90 -8.59
N LEU A 32 1.37 -19.10 -7.78
CA LEU A 32 2.73 -18.65 -8.09
C LEU A 32 3.69 -19.84 -8.16
N PHE A 33 3.59 -20.79 -7.22
CA PHE A 33 4.36 -22.03 -7.25
C PHE A 33 4.00 -22.92 -8.42
N TYR A 34 2.72 -23.06 -8.75
CA TYR A 34 2.30 -23.82 -9.93
C TYR A 34 2.87 -23.23 -11.23
N ILE A 35 2.87 -21.90 -11.36
CA ILE A 35 3.47 -21.21 -12.52
C ILE A 35 4.98 -21.43 -12.53
N LEU A 36 5.67 -21.24 -11.40
CA LEU A 36 7.11 -21.48 -11.30
C LEU A 36 7.43 -22.93 -11.66
N ALA A 37 6.69 -23.90 -11.14
CA ALA A 37 6.83 -25.31 -11.48
C ALA A 37 6.69 -25.56 -12.97
N ARG A 38 5.72 -24.92 -13.64
CA ARG A 38 5.56 -25.05 -15.09
C ARG A 38 6.71 -24.43 -15.88
N VAL A 39 7.23 -23.29 -15.43
CA VAL A 39 8.38 -22.63 -16.05
C VAL A 39 9.65 -23.47 -15.86
N PHE A 40 9.85 -24.04 -14.67
CA PHE A 40 11.05 -24.81 -14.33
C PHE A 40 10.99 -26.28 -14.75
N ASN A 41 9.81 -26.90 -14.89
CA ASN A 41 9.67 -28.26 -15.42
C ASN A 41 10.10 -28.37 -16.89
N GLY A 42 10.21 -27.25 -17.62
CA GLY A 42 10.84 -27.23 -18.94
C GLY A 42 12.36 -27.48 -18.90
N PHE A 43 12.98 -27.59 -17.72
CA PHE A 43 14.42 -27.80 -17.54
C PHE A 43 14.80 -29.26 -17.20
N ASP A 44 13.88 -30.22 -17.32
CA ASP A 44 14.12 -31.68 -17.12
C ASP A 44 14.90 -32.03 -15.83
N ARG A 45 14.49 -31.50 -14.68
CA ARG A 45 15.13 -31.79 -13.39
C ARG A 45 14.17 -32.43 -12.37
N PRO A 46 14.49 -33.62 -11.83
CA PRO A 46 13.62 -34.35 -10.90
C PRO A 46 13.46 -33.67 -9.54
N ASP A 47 14.48 -32.94 -9.08
CA ASP A 47 14.54 -32.36 -7.73
C ASP A 47 13.52 -31.24 -7.48
N TRP A 48 12.94 -30.64 -8.53
CA TRP A 48 11.99 -29.54 -8.37
C TRP A 48 10.65 -29.98 -7.77
N SER A 49 10.23 -31.20 -8.05
CA SER A 49 8.96 -31.75 -7.56
C SER A 49 8.89 -31.81 -6.03
N ASP A 50 9.94 -32.34 -5.39
CA ASP A 50 10.04 -32.44 -3.93
C ASP A 50 9.97 -31.06 -3.24
N ILE A 51 10.58 -30.03 -3.82
CA ILE A 51 10.54 -28.67 -3.26
C ILE A 51 9.13 -28.10 -3.34
N PHE A 52 8.42 -28.34 -4.46
CA PHE A 52 7.06 -27.84 -4.60
C PHE A 52 6.15 -28.48 -3.57
N ASP A 53 6.36 -29.76 -3.26
CA ASP A 53 5.65 -30.46 -2.18
C ASP A 53 6.00 -29.88 -0.79
N ASP A 54 7.28 -29.59 -0.53
CA ASP A 54 7.73 -28.92 0.70
C ASP A 54 7.09 -27.53 0.85
N LEU A 55 7.12 -26.72 -0.22
CA LEU A 55 6.57 -25.37 -0.24
C LEU A 55 5.05 -25.35 -0.13
N GLN A 56 4.38 -26.31 -0.77
CA GLN A 56 2.95 -26.51 -0.63
C GLN A 56 2.59 -26.85 0.81
N THR A 57 3.38 -27.71 1.45
CA THR A 57 3.21 -28.08 2.87
C THR A 57 3.40 -26.86 3.78
N ILE A 58 4.45 -26.06 3.56
CA ILE A 58 4.70 -24.81 4.29
C ILE A 58 3.52 -23.85 4.11
N VAL A 59 3.05 -23.64 2.88
CA VAL A 59 1.90 -22.77 2.61
C VAL A 59 0.69 -23.27 3.39
N LEU A 60 0.29 -24.52 3.23
CA LEU A 60 -0.88 -25.08 3.92
C LEU A 60 -0.77 -24.94 5.45
N LEU A 61 0.40 -25.23 6.01
CA LEU A 61 0.66 -25.16 7.45
C LEU A 61 0.45 -23.74 8.01
N PHE A 62 0.94 -22.71 7.32
CA PHE A 62 0.84 -21.32 7.79
C PHE A 62 -0.44 -20.60 7.34
N SER A 63 -1.01 -20.92 6.17
CA SER A 63 -2.22 -20.26 5.67
C SER A 63 -3.44 -20.57 6.56
N MET A 64 -3.55 -21.79 7.09
CA MET A 64 -4.72 -22.19 7.89
C MET A 64 -4.86 -21.35 9.17
N PRO A 65 -3.82 -21.22 10.03
CA PRO A 65 -3.85 -20.29 11.15
C PRO A 65 -4.14 -18.84 10.73
N LEU A 66 -3.57 -18.36 9.62
CA LEU A 66 -3.79 -17.00 9.14
C LEU A 66 -5.24 -16.75 8.71
N ILE A 67 -5.90 -17.72 8.08
CA ILE A 67 -7.32 -17.65 7.72
C ILE A 67 -8.18 -17.60 8.98
N VAL A 68 -7.90 -18.45 9.97
CA VAL A 68 -8.60 -18.45 11.26
C VAL A 68 -8.41 -17.13 12.01
N LEU A 69 -7.17 -16.63 12.11
CA LEU A 69 -6.88 -15.34 12.75
C LEU A 69 -7.55 -14.18 12.00
N ALA A 70 -7.60 -14.23 10.67
CA ALA A 70 -8.31 -13.22 9.87
C ALA A 70 -9.82 -13.26 10.12
N PHE A 71 -10.41 -14.46 10.24
CA PHE A 71 -11.80 -14.64 10.62
C PHE A 71 -12.08 -14.04 12.00
N LEU A 72 -11.32 -14.44 13.02
CA LEU A 72 -11.45 -13.95 14.40
C LEU A 72 -11.28 -12.43 14.47
N ARG A 73 -10.31 -11.88 13.75
CA ARG A 73 -10.12 -10.42 13.63
C ARG A 73 -11.35 -9.73 13.01
N GLY A 74 -11.98 -10.35 12.03
CA GLY A 74 -13.16 -9.81 11.35
C GLY A 74 -14.43 -9.79 12.22
N LEU A 75 -14.52 -10.70 13.21
CA LEU A 75 -15.64 -10.74 14.16
C LEU A 75 -15.77 -9.48 15.00
N TYR A 76 -14.67 -8.79 15.27
CA TYR A 76 -14.65 -7.61 16.12
C TYR A 76 -14.69 -6.31 15.32
N PRO A 77 -15.45 -5.29 15.78
CA PRO A 77 -15.51 -4.00 15.13
C PRO A 77 -14.15 -3.30 15.11
N ARG A 78 -13.96 -2.38 14.14
CA ARG A 78 -12.76 -1.52 14.08
C ARG A 78 -12.66 -0.67 15.35
N GLY A 79 -11.44 -0.41 15.83
CA GLY A 79 -11.20 0.30 17.08
C GLY A 79 -11.20 -0.56 18.36
N SER A 80 -11.55 -1.84 18.27
CA SER A 80 -11.46 -2.77 19.41
C SER A 80 -10.03 -3.29 19.62
N TYR A 81 -9.65 -3.56 20.86
CA TYR A 81 -8.38 -4.20 21.21
C TYR A 81 -8.33 -5.62 20.65
N SER A 82 -9.40 -6.41 20.77
CA SER A 82 -9.44 -7.80 20.27
C SER A 82 -9.06 -7.90 18.80
N ARG A 83 -9.61 -7.02 17.95
CA ARG A 83 -9.26 -6.95 16.52
C ARG A 83 -7.77 -6.66 16.31
N PHE A 84 -7.20 -5.74 17.08
CA PHE A 84 -5.78 -5.40 16.99
C PHE A 84 -4.89 -6.55 17.48
N THR A 85 -5.24 -7.19 18.59
CA THR A 85 -4.53 -8.36 19.14
C THR A 85 -4.44 -9.49 18.12
N PHE A 86 -5.52 -9.85 17.43
CA PHE A 86 -5.44 -10.87 16.37
C PHE A 86 -4.54 -10.47 15.20
N ALA A 87 -4.44 -9.17 14.88
CA ALA A 87 -3.48 -8.70 13.88
C ALA A 87 -2.03 -8.82 14.36
N VAL A 88 -1.77 -8.53 15.64
CA VAL A 88 -0.44 -8.70 16.27
C VAL A 88 -0.05 -10.18 16.28
N ILE A 89 -0.97 -11.09 16.66
CA ILE A 89 -0.72 -12.54 16.67
C ILE A 89 -0.49 -13.09 15.25
N ALA A 90 -1.16 -12.55 14.23
CA ALA A 90 -0.96 -12.98 12.85
C ALA A 90 0.42 -12.56 12.29
N LEU A 91 1.04 -11.49 12.80
CA LEU A 91 2.31 -11.00 12.31
C LEU A 91 3.44 -12.05 12.36
N PRO A 92 3.77 -12.68 13.51
CA PRO A 92 4.82 -13.69 13.55
C PRO A 92 4.52 -14.86 12.61
N VAL A 93 3.26 -15.27 12.46
CA VAL A 93 2.87 -16.34 11.53
C VAL A 93 3.19 -15.96 10.08
N VAL A 94 2.90 -14.72 9.65
CA VAL A 94 3.27 -14.21 8.31
C VAL A 94 4.79 -14.15 8.15
N VAL A 95 5.53 -13.70 9.17
CA VAL A 95 6.99 -13.60 9.12
C VAL A 95 7.64 -14.98 9.05
N PHE A 96 7.17 -15.95 9.85
CA PHE A 96 7.65 -17.32 9.82
C PHE A 96 7.32 -18.02 8.49
N MET A 97 6.14 -17.76 7.93
CA MET A 97 5.79 -18.25 6.60
C MET A 97 6.77 -17.72 5.55
N ALA A 98 7.01 -16.40 5.52
CA ALA A 98 7.95 -15.79 4.58
C ALA A 98 9.39 -16.30 4.78
N TYR A 99 9.82 -16.43 6.04
CA TYR A 99 11.13 -16.99 6.38
C TYR A 99 11.26 -18.43 5.88
N SER A 100 10.28 -19.29 6.17
CA SER A 100 10.31 -20.71 5.78
C SER A 100 10.30 -20.89 4.27
N MET A 101 9.55 -20.04 3.55
CA MET A 101 9.48 -20.08 2.09
C MET A 101 10.76 -19.56 1.42
N LEU A 102 11.46 -18.59 2.01
CA LEU A 102 12.59 -17.91 1.34
C LEU A 102 13.96 -18.34 1.85
N LEU A 103 14.14 -18.46 3.17
CA LEU A 103 15.45 -18.66 3.81
C LEU A 103 15.57 -20.00 4.51
N GLY A 104 14.49 -20.52 5.09
CA GLY A 104 14.48 -21.77 5.84
C GLY A 104 14.27 -23.03 4.98
N GLY A 105 14.08 -22.87 3.66
CA GLY A 105 13.81 -23.96 2.74
C GLY A 105 15.00 -24.27 1.81
N ARG A 106 14.89 -25.38 1.07
CA ARG A 106 15.89 -25.84 0.09
C ARG A 106 16.00 -24.93 -1.17
N ILE A 107 15.16 -23.90 -1.29
CA ILE A 107 15.14 -23.00 -2.45
C ILE A 107 16.51 -22.34 -2.66
N GLN A 108 17.15 -21.87 -1.58
CA GLN A 108 18.42 -21.15 -1.70
C GLN A 108 19.50 -22.01 -2.33
N ASP A 109 19.64 -23.26 -1.86
CA ASP A 109 20.66 -24.19 -2.36
C ASP A 109 20.46 -24.49 -3.84
N LEU A 110 19.21 -24.59 -4.28
CA LEU A 110 18.86 -24.96 -5.65
C LEU A 110 18.97 -23.80 -6.63
N LEU A 111 18.59 -22.59 -6.20
CA LEU A 111 18.86 -21.39 -6.98
C LEU A 111 20.37 -21.19 -7.15
N ALA A 112 21.16 -21.42 -6.10
CA ALA A 112 22.61 -21.38 -6.17
C ALA A 112 23.18 -22.44 -7.12
N GLN A 113 22.66 -23.67 -7.10
CA GLN A 113 23.05 -24.73 -8.04
C GLN A 113 22.72 -24.39 -9.51
N ASP A 114 21.68 -23.59 -9.73
CA ASP A 114 21.25 -23.14 -11.07
C ASP A 114 21.95 -21.86 -11.55
N GLY A 115 22.93 -21.37 -10.80
CA GLY A 115 23.60 -20.10 -11.10
C GLY A 115 22.68 -18.89 -10.98
N LEU A 116 21.50 -19.05 -10.37
CA LEU A 116 20.57 -17.97 -10.09
C LEU A 116 20.93 -17.36 -8.73
N ASP A 117 21.85 -16.40 -8.73
CA ASP A 117 22.20 -15.61 -7.54
C ASP A 117 21.08 -14.61 -7.21
N MET A 118 19.95 -15.11 -6.71
CA MET A 118 18.87 -14.28 -6.19
C MET A 118 19.10 -13.99 -4.71
N ASP A 119 19.09 -12.71 -4.35
CA ASP A 119 19.16 -12.26 -2.96
C ASP A 119 17.83 -12.54 -2.21
N LEU A 120 17.66 -13.79 -1.76
CA LEU A 120 16.50 -14.23 -0.99
C LEU A 120 16.37 -13.50 0.36
N MET A 121 17.49 -13.03 0.90
CA MET A 121 17.50 -12.26 2.15
C MET A 121 16.85 -10.89 1.93
N LEU A 122 17.15 -10.22 0.83
CA LEU A 122 16.48 -8.98 0.43
C LEU A 122 14.99 -9.16 0.21
N LEU A 123 14.58 -10.23 -0.49
CA LEU A 123 13.15 -10.57 -0.66
C LEU A 123 12.46 -10.83 0.69
N PHE A 124 13.14 -11.50 1.62
CA PHE A 124 12.65 -11.69 2.98
C PHE A 124 12.47 -10.36 3.71
N TYR A 125 13.44 -9.44 3.63
CA TYR A 125 13.31 -8.11 4.22
C TYR A 125 12.12 -7.33 3.64
N PHE A 126 11.84 -7.46 2.34
CA PHE A 126 10.64 -6.85 1.74
C PHE A 126 9.35 -7.45 2.30
N ALA A 127 9.28 -8.78 2.44
CA ALA A 127 8.14 -9.45 3.05
C ALA A 127 7.96 -9.01 4.51
N PHE A 128 9.05 -8.95 5.28
CA PHE A 128 9.07 -8.53 6.67
C PHE A 128 8.58 -7.08 6.84
N ILE A 129 9.18 -6.12 6.10
CA ILE A 129 8.77 -4.71 6.15
C ILE A 129 7.31 -4.55 5.70
N GLY A 130 6.90 -5.27 4.65
CA GLY A 130 5.52 -5.28 4.17
C GLY A 130 4.51 -5.82 5.19
N ALA A 131 4.93 -6.79 6.02
CA ALA A 131 4.15 -7.34 7.12
C ALA A 131 4.06 -6.33 8.29
N VAL A 132 5.17 -5.69 8.67
CA VAL A 132 5.21 -4.62 9.68
C VAL A 132 4.31 -3.44 9.27
N LEU A 133 4.43 -2.95 8.03
CA LEU A 133 3.53 -1.90 7.51
C LEU A 133 2.07 -2.36 7.51
N GLY A 134 1.81 -3.65 7.28
CA GLY A 134 0.48 -4.25 7.43
C GLY A 134 -0.05 -4.15 8.86
N LEU A 135 0.79 -4.45 9.86
CA LEU A 135 0.44 -4.28 11.27
C LEU A 135 0.20 -2.81 11.61
N LEU A 136 1.02 -1.89 11.11
CA LEU A 136 0.83 -0.46 11.32
C LEU A 136 -0.49 0.05 10.75
N VAL A 137 -0.95 -0.47 9.60
CA VAL A 137 -2.31 -0.18 9.09
C VAL A 137 -3.38 -0.62 10.11
N HIS A 138 -3.19 -1.77 10.78
CA HIS A 138 -4.10 -2.24 11.83
C HIS A 138 -4.02 -1.41 13.11
N LEU A 139 -2.83 -0.92 13.48
CA LEU A 139 -2.66 0.03 14.57
C LEU A 139 -3.37 1.36 14.26
N GLY A 140 -3.26 1.85 13.02
CA GLY A 140 -3.97 3.04 12.58
C GLY A 140 -5.49 2.84 12.59
N ASP A 141 -5.97 1.67 12.16
CA ASP A 141 -7.39 1.29 12.27
C ASP A 141 -7.86 1.32 13.73
N PHE A 142 -7.02 0.85 14.66
CA PHE A 142 -7.30 0.87 16.08
C PHE A 142 -7.40 2.31 16.62
N ILE A 143 -6.39 3.14 16.35
CA ILE A 143 -6.31 4.53 16.85
C ILE A 143 -7.46 5.37 16.28
N ASP A 144 -7.64 5.36 14.96
CA ASP A 144 -8.59 6.25 14.27
C ASP A 144 -10.04 5.94 14.66
N GLU A 145 -10.39 4.65 14.81
CA GLU A 145 -11.75 4.17 15.07
C GLU A 145 -12.05 3.93 16.56
N ARG A 146 -11.07 4.11 17.46
CA ARG A 146 -11.24 3.82 18.90
C ARG A 146 -12.43 4.55 19.51
N TYR A 147 -12.58 5.84 19.18
CA TYR A 147 -13.69 6.64 19.68
C TYR A 147 -15.05 6.09 19.19
N ASN A 148 -15.16 5.74 17.90
CA ASN A 148 -16.39 5.20 17.33
C ASN A 148 -16.75 3.85 17.98
N PHE A 149 -15.74 3.02 18.26
CA PHE A 149 -15.92 1.79 19.02
C PHE A 149 -16.43 2.05 20.44
N LEU A 150 -15.87 3.03 21.16
CA LEU A 150 -16.31 3.36 22.52
C LEU A 150 -17.75 3.87 22.55
N VAL A 151 -18.17 4.65 21.54
CA VAL A 151 -19.57 5.09 21.38
C VAL A 151 -20.50 3.91 21.04
N LEU A 152 -20.05 2.97 20.20
CA LEU A 152 -20.82 1.76 19.91
C LEU A 152 -20.99 0.90 21.17
N ARG A 153 -19.90 0.72 21.92
CA ARG A 153 -19.88 -0.04 23.17
C ARG A 153 -20.78 0.59 24.22
N SER A 154 -20.76 1.92 24.37
CA SER A 154 -21.63 2.60 25.33
C SER A 154 -23.10 2.41 25.02
N ARG A 155 -23.47 2.41 23.73
CA ARG A 155 -24.84 2.11 23.29
C ARG A 155 -25.24 0.66 23.56
N LEU A 156 -24.38 -0.30 23.25
CA LEU A 156 -24.70 -1.73 23.38
C LEU A 156 -24.68 -2.24 24.82
N LEU A 157 -23.83 -1.68 25.67
CA LEU A 157 -23.63 -2.12 27.05
C LEU A 157 -24.24 -1.16 28.08
N ALA A 158 -24.98 -0.14 27.65
CA ALA A 158 -25.56 0.89 28.50
C ALA A 158 -24.54 1.57 29.45
N THR A 159 -23.30 1.75 29.01
CA THR A 159 -22.26 2.46 29.78
C THR A 159 -22.24 3.96 29.42
N PRO A 160 -21.60 4.83 30.23
CA PRO A 160 -21.49 6.25 29.89
C PRO A 160 -20.82 6.45 28.53
N ALA A 161 -21.36 7.38 27.73
CA ALA A 161 -20.76 7.73 26.45
C ALA A 161 -19.45 8.51 26.67
N PRO A 162 -18.43 8.31 25.82
CA PRO A 162 -17.23 9.14 25.88
C PRO A 162 -17.57 10.61 25.58
N PRO A 163 -16.80 11.57 26.12
CA PRO A 163 -17.02 12.99 25.85
C PRO A 163 -16.93 13.30 24.36
N ALA A 164 -17.82 14.16 23.87
CA ALA A 164 -17.86 14.54 22.46
C ALA A 164 -16.53 15.18 22.03
N ARG A 165 -16.11 14.92 20.79
CA ARG A 165 -14.94 15.58 20.21
C ARG A 165 -15.22 17.09 20.08
N VAL A 166 -14.39 17.92 20.70
CA VAL A 166 -14.56 19.39 20.73
C VAL A 166 -14.15 19.99 19.39
N ALA A 167 -15.14 20.47 18.62
CA ALA A 167 -14.88 21.16 17.35
C ALA A 167 -14.07 22.44 17.55
N ARG A 168 -13.08 22.70 16.69
CA ARG A 168 -12.37 23.98 16.72
C ARG A 168 -13.20 25.03 16.00
N ASP A 169 -13.27 26.21 16.60
CA ASP A 169 -13.76 27.40 15.95
C ASP A 169 -12.97 27.68 14.65
N PRO A 170 -13.61 27.69 13.47
CA PRO A 170 -12.97 27.96 12.20
C PRO A 170 -12.32 29.34 12.10
N ALA A 171 -12.75 30.31 12.92
CA ALA A 171 -12.19 31.66 12.95
C ALA A 171 -10.77 31.69 13.53
N LYS A 172 -10.45 30.75 14.43
CA LYS A 172 -9.13 30.63 15.09
C LYS A 172 -8.16 29.72 14.33
N HIS A 173 -8.57 29.14 13.21
CA HIS A 173 -7.71 28.28 12.42
C HIS A 173 -6.75 29.10 11.54
N ARG A 174 -5.51 28.61 11.42
CA ARG A 174 -4.38 29.23 10.70
C ARG A 174 -3.72 28.13 9.86
N THR A 175 -3.02 28.50 8.80
CA THR A 175 -2.47 27.52 7.84
C THR A 175 -1.45 26.56 8.45
N TRP A 176 -0.59 27.02 9.36
CA TRP A 176 0.37 26.16 10.07
C TRP A 176 -0.31 25.14 11.00
N HIS A 177 -1.54 25.39 11.43
CA HIS A 177 -2.28 24.41 12.22
C HIS A 177 -2.58 23.13 11.42
N ASP A 178 -2.52 23.17 10.08
CA ASP A 178 -2.72 22.00 9.23
C ASP A 178 -1.71 20.88 9.49
N PHE A 179 -0.54 21.20 10.07
CA PHE A 179 0.50 20.23 10.44
C PHE A 179 0.28 19.59 11.81
N LEU A 180 -0.82 19.90 12.51
CA LEU A 180 -1.11 19.29 13.81
C LEU A 180 -1.54 17.82 13.62
N PRO A 181 -0.94 16.87 14.36
CA PRO A 181 -1.24 15.44 14.25
C PRO A 181 -2.72 15.08 14.45
N ARG A 182 -3.45 15.86 15.24
CA ARG A 182 -4.88 15.64 15.55
C ARG A 182 -5.80 15.65 14.33
N TYR A 183 -5.38 16.25 13.22
CA TYR A 183 -6.15 16.29 11.98
C TYR A 183 -5.89 15.08 11.09
N GLY A 184 -4.82 14.34 11.36
CA GLY A 184 -4.45 13.20 10.56
C GLY A 184 -5.22 11.95 10.93
N ARG A 185 -5.13 10.96 10.04
CA ARG A 185 -5.62 9.60 10.22
C ARG A 185 -4.50 8.63 9.95
N TYR A 186 -4.18 7.80 10.93
CA TYR A 186 -3.05 6.88 10.85
C TYR A 186 -3.26 5.79 9.81
N ARG A 187 -4.49 5.26 9.68
CA ARG A 187 -4.76 4.15 8.77
C ARG A 187 -4.56 4.51 7.30
N PRO A 188 -5.14 5.62 6.76
CA PRO A 188 -4.83 6.07 5.40
C PRO A 188 -3.34 6.34 5.20
N GLY A 189 -2.65 6.94 6.18
CA GLY A 189 -1.20 7.16 6.12
C GLY A 189 -0.43 5.86 5.93
N PHE A 190 -0.61 4.87 6.81
CA PHE A 190 0.09 3.59 6.68
C PHE A 190 -0.30 2.83 5.40
N LYS A 191 -1.54 2.96 4.93
CA LYS A 191 -1.99 2.35 3.67
C LYS A 191 -1.26 2.95 2.46
N GLU A 192 -1.13 4.27 2.40
CA GLU A 192 -0.39 4.96 1.34
C GLU A 192 1.11 4.62 1.41
N SER A 193 1.69 4.60 2.61
CA SER A 193 3.08 4.18 2.83
C SER A 193 3.36 2.77 2.34
N LYS A 194 2.51 1.81 2.69
CA LYS A 194 2.60 0.43 2.19
C LYS A 194 2.48 0.33 0.67
N GLY A 195 1.57 1.11 0.08
CA GLY A 195 1.41 1.18 -1.38
C GLY A 195 2.66 1.73 -2.07
N ALA A 196 3.23 2.80 -1.53
CA ALA A 196 4.46 3.41 -2.03
C ALA A 196 5.67 2.48 -1.87
N PHE A 197 5.84 1.83 -0.71
CA PHE A 197 6.86 0.80 -0.50
C PHE A 197 6.80 -0.29 -1.56
N THR A 198 5.59 -0.79 -1.84
CA THR A 198 5.40 -1.85 -2.85
C THR A 198 5.72 -1.35 -4.26
N ARG A 199 5.30 -0.12 -4.60
CA ARG A 199 5.44 0.46 -5.95
C ARG A 199 6.86 0.92 -6.28
N PHE A 200 7.55 1.54 -5.33
CA PHE A 200 8.85 2.21 -5.56
C PHE A 200 10.05 1.38 -5.10
N ILE A 201 9.83 0.31 -4.33
CA ILE A 201 10.90 -0.56 -3.84
C ILE A 201 10.66 -1.98 -4.33
N VAL A 202 9.61 -2.65 -3.82
CA VAL A 202 9.43 -4.09 -4.03
C VAL A 202 9.34 -4.46 -5.51
N TRP A 203 8.40 -3.88 -6.26
CA TRP A 203 8.22 -4.21 -7.67
C TRP A 203 9.43 -3.88 -8.53
N PRO A 204 10.00 -2.66 -8.47
CA PRO A 204 11.22 -2.32 -9.19
C PRO A 204 12.35 -3.30 -8.86
N THR A 205 12.67 -3.54 -7.59
CA THR A 205 13.75 -4.46 -7.22
C THR A 205 13.51 -5.88 -7.72
N ILE A 206 12.28 -6.40 -7.65
CA ILE A 206 11.95 -7.73 -8.23
C ILE A 206 12.18 -7.73 -9.74
N ILE A 207 11.79 -6.68 -10.46
CA ILE A 207 12.02 -6.55 -11.90
C ILE A 207 13.52 -6.52 -12.21
N PHE A 208 14.31 -5.77 -11.43
CA PHE A 208 15.77 -5.70 -11.58
C PHE A 208 16.44 -7.04 -11.29
N LEU A 209 16.04 -7.75 -10.23
CA LEU A 209 16.55 -9.09 -9.92
C LEU A 209 16.21 -10.10 -11.01
N ALA A 210 14.96 -10.07 -11.53
CA ALA A 210 14.55 -10.94 -12.63
C ALA A 210 15.31 -10.62 -13.92
N ALA A 211 15.53 -9.34 -14.23
CA ALA A 211 16.31 -8.92 -15.38
C ALA A 211 17.77 -9.36 -15.27
N ALA A 212 18.40 -9.19 -14.09
CA ALA A 212 19.77 -9.65 -13.82
C ALA A 212 19.87 -11.17 -13.99
N ALA A 213 18.94 -11.94 -13.41
CA ALA A 213 18.90 -13.39 -13.55
C ALA A 213 18.77 -13.87 -14.99
N ILE A 214 17.97 -13.19 -15.82
CA ILE A 214 17.85 -13.50 -17.26
C ILE A 214 19.16 -13.15 -17.99
N LEU A 215 19.77 -12.02 -17.66
CA LEU A 215 21.00 -11.56 -18.29
C LEU A 215 22.18 -12.47 -17.98
N VAL A 216 22.31 -13.01 -16.76
CA VAL A 216 23.35 -14.00 -16.43
C VAL A 216 23.26 -15.22 -17.36
N LYS A 217 22.04 -15.73 -17.61
CA LYS A 217 21.84 -16.85 -18.55
C LYS A 217 22.18 -16.49 -20.00
N VAL A 218 21.95 -15.25 -20.40
CA VAL A 218 22.38 -14.77 -21.73
C VAL A 218 23.90 -14.55 -21.75
N ASN A 219 24.50 -14.14 -20.63
CA ASN A 219 25.92 -13.85 -20.51
C ASN A 219 26.78 -15.12 -20.74
N ASP A 220 26.32 -16.26 -20.22
CA ASP A 220 26.91 -17.58 -20.50
C ASP A 220 26.96 -17.91 -22.01
N SER A 221 26.11 -17.26 -22.81
CA SER A 221 26.10 -17.38 -24.28
C SER A 221 26.78 -16.22 -25.03
N LEU A 222 26.87 -15.04 -24.42
CA LEU A 222 27.45 -13.81 -25.00
C LEU A 222 28.02 -12.93 -23.88
N PRO A 223 29.32 -12.59 -23.85
CA PRO A 223 29.90 -11.78 -22.79
C PRO A 223 29.36 -10.33 -22.82
N VAL A 224 28.48 -9.99 -21.87
CA VAL A 224 27.79 -8.70 -21.69
C VAL A 224 27.98 -8.20 -20.25
N ASP A 225 28.57 -7.02 -20.09
CA ASP A 225 28.93 -6.40 -18.79
C ASP A 225 27.78 -5.58 -18.15
N PHE A 226 26.60 -6.17 -18.01
CA PHE A 226 25.39 -5.46 -17.51
C PHE A 226 25.18 -5.52 -15.98
N ASP A 227 25.89 -6.41 -15.28
CA ASP A 227 25.52 -6.85 -13.93
C ASP A 227 25.81 -5.80 -12.84
N LEU A 228 26.97 -5.12 -12.91
CA LEU A 228 27.36 -4.11 -11.92
C LEU A 228 26.38 -2.91 -11.89
N ALA A 229 25.95 -2.44 -13.05
CA ALA A 229 25.05 -1.28 -13.14
C ALA A 229 23.66 -1.57 -12.55
N LEU A 230 23.17 -2.81 -12.66
CA LEU A 230 21.86 -3.22 -12.13
C LEU A 230 21.87 -3.28 -10.60
N LYS A 231 22.95 -3.79 -10.00
CA LYS A 231 23.10 -3.93 -8.55
C LYS A 231 23.18 -2.57 -7.84
N ASP A 232 23.96 -1.64 -8.39
CA ASP A 232 24.07 -0.28 -7.86
C ASP A 232 22.74 0.48 -7.98
N THR A 233 22.04 0.29 -9.11
CA THR A 233 20.71 0.88 -9.32
C THR A 233 19.70 0.33 -8.31
N ALA A 234 19.65 -0.98 -8.09
CA ALA A 234 18.74 -1.58 -7.11
C ALA A 234 18.92 -1.01 -5.70
N SER A 235 20.17 -0.82 -5.27
CA SER A 235 20.51 -0.21 -3.97
C SER A 235 20.02 1.24 -3.89
N LEU A 236 20.26 2.02 -4.94
CA LEU A 236 19.84 3.42 -5.00
C LEU A 236 18.31 3.58 -5.04
N LEU A 237 17.59 2.66 -5.69
CA LEU A 237 16.12 2.63 -5.66
C LEU A 237 15.57 2.39 -4.25
N ILE A 238 16.23 1.56 -3.44
CA ILE A 238 15.85 1.37 -2.03
C ILE A 238 16.09 2.68 -1.26
N VAL A 239 17.27 3.30 -1.42
CA VAL A 239 17.65 4.54 -0.72
C VAL A 239 16.65 5.68 -0.99
N ILE A 240 16.17 5.83 -2.23
CA ILE A 240 15.18 6.87 -2.59
C ILE A 240 13.75 6.41 -2.27
N GLY A 241 13.47 5.13 -2.45
CA GLY A 241 12.14 4.55 -2.25
C GLY A 241 11.69 4.57 -0.79
N VAL A 242 12.61 4.45 0.18
CA VAL A 242 12.27 4.51 1.62
C VAL A 242 11.73 5.91 2.00
N PRO A 243 12.42 7.03 1.69
CA PRO A 243 11.86 8.37 1.88
C PRO A 243 10.54 8.58 1.13
N LEU A 244 10.37 8.05 -0.09
CA LEU A 244 9.08 8.08 -0.80
C LEU A 244 7.97 7.39 0.00
N ALA A 245 8.24 6.21 0.57
CA ALA A 245 7.28 5.50 1.41
C ALA A 245 6.95 6.26 2.71
N ALA A 246 7.92 6.97 3.29
CA ALA A 246 7.71 7.84 4.45
C ALA A 246 6.89 9.08 4.09
N LEU A 247 7.18 9.76 2.98
CA LEU A 247 6.40 10.92 2.51
C LEU A 247 4.96 10.51 2.16
N ALA A 248 4.78 9.32 1.59
CA ALA A 248 3.47 8.75 1.30
C ALA A 248 2.63 8.57 2.57
N PHE A 249 3.26 8.22 3.70
CA PHE A 249 2.58 8.20 5.00
C PHE A 249 1.96 9.56 5.30
N PHE A 250 2.76 10.63 5.29
CA PHE A 250 2.27 11.96 5.64
C PHE A 250 1.24 12.50 4.64
N LYS A 251 1.44 12.24 3.34
CA LYS A 251 0.44 12.51 2.30
C LYS A 251 -0.90 11.83 2.61
N GLY A 252 -0.87 10.56 2.98
CA GLY A 252 -2.08 9.80 3.34
C GLY A 252 -2.68 10.20 4.68
N PHE A 253 -1.82 10.58 5.64
CA PHE A 253 -2.17 10.92 7.00
C PHE A 253 -3.02 12.17 7.07
N TYR A 254 -2.61 13.23 6.38
CA TYR A 254 -3.35 14.50 6.39
C TYR A 254 -4.58 14.48 5.45
N PRO A 255 -5.66 15.17 5.83
CA PRO A 255 -6.91 15.17 5.06
C PRO A 255 -6.79 16.00 3.77
N LYS A 256 -7.67 15.73 2.81
CA LYS A 256 -7.81 16.52 1.59
C LYS A 256 -8.15 17.98 1.92
N GLY A 257 -7.60 18.92 1.16
CA GLY A 257 -7.77 20.36 1.43
C GLY A 257 -6.79 20.95 2.45
N SER A 258 -5.95 20.13 3.08
CA SER A 258 -4.90 20.61 3.99
C SER A 258 -3.62 21.01 3.24
N VAL A 259 -2.95 22.05 3.72
CA VAL A 259 -1.66 22.52 3.21
C VAL A 259 -0.56 21.49 3.51
N SER A 260 -0.64 20.81 4.65
CA SER A 260 0.29 19.74 5.03
C SER A 260 0.26 18.59 4.03
N ARG A 261 -0.92 18.09 3.67
CA ARG A 261 -1.06 17.06 2.61
C ARG A 261 -0.43 17.52 1.30
N PHE A 262 -0.72 18.74 0.85
CA PHE A 262 -0.12 19.30 -0.37
C PHE A 262 1.41 19.33 -0.30
N ALA A 263 1.99 19.82 0.79
CA ALA A 263 3.44 19.92 0.96
C ALA A 263 4.13 18.55 0.84
N PHE A 264 3.63 17.53 1.56
CA PHE A 264 4.17 16.17 1.49
C PHE A 264 3.95 15.51 0.12
N PHE A 265 2.83 15.82 -0.54
CA PHE A 265 2.55 15.36 -1.89
C PHE A 265 3.53 15.98 -2.90
N ALA A 266 3.75 17.29 -2.85
CA ALA A 266 4.68 17.98 -3.74
C ALA A 266 6.13 17.48 -3.55
N ALA A 267 6.57 17.31 -2.29
CA ALA A 267 7.88 16.72 -1.99
C ALA A 267 7.99 15.29 -2.54
N MET A 268 6.94 14.48 -2.38
CA MET A 268 6.89 13.11 -2.92
C MET A 268 6.96 13.11 -4.45
N ALA A 269 6.28 14.04 -5.13
CA ALA A 269 6.32 14.15 -6.59
C ALA A 269 7.73 14.52 -7.10
N LEU A 270 8.41 15.48 -6.47
CA LEU A 270 9.80 15.83 -6.80
C LEU A 270 10.74 14.64 -6.63
N LEU A 271 10.62 13.93 -5.51
CA LEU A 271 11.43 12.74 -5.26
C LEU A 271 11.08 11.59 -6.22
N THR A 272 9.83 11.53 -6.70
CA THR A 272 9.41 10.57 -7.73
C THR A 272 10.08 10.87 -9.07
N CYS A 273 10.22 12.15 -9.46
CA CYS A 273 10.97 12.53 -10.67
C CYS A 273 12.43 12.05 -10.60
N LEU A 274 13.07 12.27 -9.45
CA LEU A 274 14.44 11.79 -9.21
C LEU A 274 14.50 10.26 -9.25
N TRP A 275 13.55 9.58 -8.62
CA TRP A 275 13.45 8.12 -8.63
C TRP A 275 13.30 7.57 -10.06
N ILE A 276 12.43 8.16 -10.89
CA ILE A 276 12.23 7.77 -12.30
C ILE A 276 13.54 7.91 -13.09
N TRP A 277 14.25 9.02 -12.90
CA TRP A 277 15.51 9.28 -13.60
C TRP A 277 16.55 8.19 -13.34
N TYR A 278 16.74 7.82 -12.07
CA TYR A 278 17.70 6.78 -11.71
C TYR A 278 17.21 5.37 -12.06
N ALA A 279 15.92 5.08 -11.89
CA ALA A 279 15.33 3.80 -12.30
C ALA A 279 15.50 3.55 -13.80
N ALA A 280 15.55 4.61 -14.60
CA ALA A 280 15.74 4.56 -16.03
C ALA A 280 17.21 4.72 -16.46
N LEU A 281 18.18 4.60 -15.55
CA LEU A 281 19.62 4.75 -15.84
C LEU A 281 19.95 6.06 -16.60
N GLY A 282 19.22 7.14 -16.30
CA GLY A 282 19.40 8.43 -16.98
C GLY A 282 18.89 8.48 -18.43
N GLY A 283 18.11 7.47 -18.88
CA GLY A 283 17.50 7.43 -20.22
C GLY A 283 18.39 6.85 -21.31
N VAL A 284 19.56 6.31 -20.97
CA VAL A 284 20.49 5.69 -21.91
C VAL A 284 20.83 4.29 -21.43
N ALA A 285 20.58 3.30 -22.27
CA ALA A 285 21.07 1.93 -22.06
C ALA A 285 22.18 1.65 -23.08
N SER A 286 23.36 1.31 -22.60
CA SER A 286 24.49 0.87 -23.42
C SER A 286 24.71 -0.62 -23.22
N VAL A 287 24.62 -1.39 -24.30
CA VAL A 287 25.03 -2.81 -24.33
C VAL A 287 26.39 -2.87 -25.00
N ASP A 288 27.41 -3.09 -24.19
CA ASP A 288 28.76 -3.40 -24.67
C ASP A 288 28.87 -4.91 -24.86
N MET A 289 28.89 -5.34 -26.12
CA MET A 289 29.20 -6.72 -26.50
C MET A 289 30.71 -6.80 -26.67
N THR A 290 31.40 -7.62 -25.89
CA THR A 290 32.87 -7.70 -25.93
C THR A 290 33.33 -8.12 -27.32
N GLY A 291 34.08 -7.24 -28.01
CA GLY A 291 34.59 -7.47 -29.36
C GLY A 291 33.68 -7.03 -30.52
N MET A 292 32.52 -6.43 -30.26
CA MET A 292 31.64 -5.83 -31.28
C MET A 292 31.26 -4.37 -30.97
N ALA A 293 30.59 -3.70 -31.91
CA ALA A 293 30.13 -2.32 -31.74
C ALA A 293 29.16 -2.18 -30.56
N SER A 294 29.37 -1.17 -29.71
CA SER A 294 28.47 -0.82 -28.62
C SER A 294 27.12 -0.35 -29.17
N VAL A 295 26.01 -0.94 -28.74
CA VAL A 295 24.67 -0.45 -29.08
C VAL A 295 24.18 0.45 -27.95
N LYS A 296 24.01 1.74 -28.25
CA LYS A 296 23.43 2.72 -27.33
C LYS A 296 21.99 2.99 -27.74
N VAL A 297 21.06 2.72 -26.83
CA VAL A 297 19.65 3.05 -27.00
C VAL A 297 19.33 4.26 -26.10
N ASP A 298 19.03 5.38 -26.74
CA ASP A 298 18.54 6.58 -26.06
C ASP A 298 17.00 6.59 -26.06
N TYR A 299 16.43 6.58 -24.86
CA TYR A 299 14.99 6.65 -24.62
C TYR A 299 14.65 7.78 -23.64
N SER A 300 15.54 8.76 -23.50
CA SER A 300 15.41 9.90 -22.58
C SER A 300 14.11 10.67 -22.78
N LEU A 301 13.64 10.81 -24.03
CA LEU A 301 12.37 11.47 -24.33
C LEU A 301 11.18 10.77 -23.63
N PHE A 302 11.15 9.43 -23.63
CA PHE A 302 10.10 8.68 -22.94
C PHE A 302 10.19 8.89 -21.43
N ILE A 303 11.40 8.95 -20.86
CA ILE A 303 11.61 9.22 -19.43
C ILE A 303 11.14 10.62 -19.05
N LEU A 304 11.41 11.62 -19.89
CA LEU A 304 10.92 12.99 -19.69
C LEU A 304 9.38 13.05 -19.69
N LEU A 305 8.69 12.23 -20.47
CA LEU A 305 7.22 12.13 -20.41
C LEU A 305 6.73 11.58 -19.07
N PHE A 306 7.39 10.57 -18.50
CA PHE A 306 7.06 10.05 -17.17
C PHE A 306 7.35 11.08 -16.07
N ILE A 307 8.45 11.82 -16.17
CA ILE A 307 8.78 12.92 -15.26
C ILE A 307 7.73 14.03 -15.36
N LEU A 308 7.30 14.39 -16.57
CA LEU A 308 6.24 15.38 -16.78
C LEU A 308 4.93 14.91 -16.14
N ALA A 309 4.56 13.63 -16.28
CA ALA A 309 3.39 13.07 -15.62
C ALA A 309 3.48 13.15 -14.09
N ALA A 310 4.66 12.87 -13.51
CA ALA A 310 4.92 13.04 -12.08
C ALA A 310 4.85 14.51 -11.64
N ALA A 311 5.30 15.45 -12.48
CA ALA A 311 5.18 16.89 -12.21
C ALA A 311 3.72 17.35 -12.25
N LEU A 312 2.93 16.89 -13.23
CA LEU A 312 1.48 17.15 -13.30
C LEU A 312 0.73 16.59 -12.08
N TRP A 313 1.23 15.50 -11.49
CA TRP A 313 0.70 14.95 -10.25
C TRP A 313 0.83 15.94 -9.06
N ALA A 314 1.89 16.74 -9.01
CA ALA A 314 2.03 17.82 -8.02
C ALA A 314 1.01 18.95 -8.26
N LEU A 315 0.74 19.30 -9.52
CA LEU A 315 -0.28 20.29 -9.86
C LEU A 315 -1.68 19.81 -9.46
N TYR A 316 -1.98 18.52 -9.67
CA TYR A 316 -3.20 17.90 -9.17
C TYR A 316 -3.35 18.06 -7.65
N ALA A 317 -2.27 17.92 -6.88
CA ALA A 317 -2.32 18.11 -5.43
C ALA A 317 -2.69 19.55 -5.03
N LEU A 318 -2.23 20.55 -5.79
CA LEU A 318 -2.62 21.94 -5.58
C LEU A 318 -4.12 22.15 -5.84
N VAL A 319 -4.63 21.58 -6.95
CA VAL A 319 -6.05 21.63 -7.29
C VAL A 319 -6.90 20.92 -6.22
N GLU A 320 -6.44 19.77 -5.73
CA GLU A 320 -7.07 19.04 -4.63
C GLU A 320 -7.14 19.92 -3.36
N MET A 321 -6.03 20.57 -3.00
CA MET A 321 -6.00 21.46 -1.84
C MET A 321 -7.03 22.59 -1.95
N ILE A 322 -7.03 23.31 -3.08
CA ILE A 322 -7.93 24.45 -3.30
C ILE A 322 -9.40 24.00 -3.30
N SER A 323 -9.69 22.88 -3.96
CA SER A 323 -11.07 22.39 -4.15
C SER A 323 -11.72 21.86 -2.88
N TYR A 324 -10.95 21.19 -2.02
CA TYR A 324 -11.46 20.56 -0.79
C TYR A 324 -11.29 21.44 0.46
N ARG A 325 -10.54 22.56 0.39
CA ARG A 325 -10.36 23.48 1.52
C ARG A 325 -11.68 24.01 2.10
N PRO A 326 -12.66 24.47 1.29
CA PRO A 326 -13.90 25.00 1.83
C PRO A 326 -14.71 23.93 2.58
N ASP A 327 -14.73 22.71 2.07
CA ASP A 327 -15.45 21.59 2.68
C ASP A 327 -14.83 21.20 4.02
N TRP A 328 -13.50 21.12 4.08
CA TRP A 328 -12.78 20.83 5.32
C TRP A 328 -13.02 21.92 6.37
N ARG A 329 -13.07 23.19 5.96
CA ARG A 329 -13.40 24.32 6.84
C ARG A 329 -14.84 24.26 7.36
N ARG A 330 -15.82 23.90 6.52
CA ARG A 330 -17.23 23.73 6.92
C ARG A 330 -17.41 22.63 7.95
N ASN A 331 -16.60 21.58 7.88
CA ASN A 331 -16.59 20.47 8.84
C ASN A 331 -15.75 20.74 10.10
N GLY A 332 -15.47 22.01 10.41
CA GLY A 332 -14.71 22.38 11.62
C GLY A 332 -13.27 21.84 11.64
N PHE A 333 -12.69 21.61 10.46
CA PHE A 333 -11.36 20.99 10.27
C PHE A 333 -11.25 19.54 10.79
N TYR A 334 -12.36 18.84 10.99
CA TYR A 334 -12.30 17.41 11.28
C TYR A 334 -11.95 16.60 10.04
N PRO A 335 -11.16 15.51 10.19
CA PRO A 335 -10.96 14.57 9.11
C PRO A 335 -12.28 13.84 8.83
N VAL A 336 -12.87 14.10 7.65
CA VAL A 336 -14.09 13.46 7.19
C VAL A 336 -13.74 12.44 6.11
N GLU A 337 -14.47 11.34 6.06
CA GLU A 337 -14.32 10.34 4.99
C GLU A 337 -14.78 10.89 3.65
N ASP A 338 -14.01 10.62 2.60
CA ASP A 338 -14.30 11.04 1.22
C ASP A 338 -15.73 10.68 0.78
N ALA A 339 -16.21 9.49 1.18
CA ALA A 339 -17.57 9.04 0.88
C ALA A 339 -18.63 10.00 1.44
N LYS A 340 -18.43 10.49 2.68
CA LYS A 340 -19.34 11.43 3.34
C LYS A 340 -19.27 12.83 2.71
N ILE A 341 -18.06 13.26 2.30
CA ILE A 341 -17.89 14.54 1.57
C ILE A 341 -18.63 14.46 0.22
N LYS A 342 -18.49 13.34 -0.51
CA LYS A 342 -19.16 13.14 -1.79
C LYS A 342 -20.69 13.10 -1.63
N GLU A 343 -21.18 12.34 -0.66
CA GLU A 343 -22.60 12.26 -0.32
C GLU A 343 -23.18 13.65 -0.01
N GLN A 344 -22.49 14.45 0.81
CA GLN A 344 -22.88 15.84 1.08
C GLN A 344 -22.93 16.69 -0.19
N LYS A 345 -21.93 16.58 -1.08
CA LYS A 345 -21.91 17.32 -2.35
C LYS A 345 -23.06 16.92 -3.27
N ASP A 346 -23.39 15.64 -3.32
CA ASP A 346 -24.46 15.13 -4.17
C ASP A 346 -25.83 15.57 -3.63
N LEU A 347 -26.01 15.57 -2.30
CA LEU A 347 -27.19 16.13 -1.63
C LEU A 347 -27.33 17.65 -1.87
N ASP A 348 -26.24 18.42 -1.75
CA ASP A 348 -26.23 19.86 -1.99
C ASP A 348 -26.55 20.19 -3.47
N LYS A 349 -26.01 19.42 -4.41
CA LYS A 349 -26.34 19.55 -5.84
C LYS A 349 -27.80 19.23 -6.10
N ALA A 350 -28.34 18.19 -5.48
CA ALA A 350 -29.75 17.83 -5.59
C ALA A 350 -30.65 18.95 -5.04
N ARG A 351 -30.34 19.50 -3.85
CA ARG A 351 -31.07 20.64 -3.27
C ARG A 351 -31.07 21.86 -4.20
N LYS A 352 -29.91 22.24 -4.75
CA LYS A 352 -29.82 23.36 -5.70
C LYS A 352 -30.60 23.13 -6.98
N ARG A 353 -30.69 21.88 -7.47
CA ARG A 353 -31.52 21.55 -8.64
C ARG A 353 -33.00 21.67 -8.32
N MET A 354 -33.43 21.17 -7.16
CA MET A 354 -34.81 21.30 -6.68
C MET A 354 -35.21 22.78 -6.48
N GLU A 355 -34.35 23.59 -5.87
CA GLU A 355 -34.58 25.03 -5.72
C GLU A 355 -34.67 25.76 -7.05
N LYS A 356 -33.85 25.39 -8.04
CA LYS A 356 -33.93 25.94 -9.40
C LYS A 356 -35.22 25.54 -10.10
N GLN A 357 -35.69 24.30 -9.92
CA GLN A 357 -36.96 23.83 -10.48
C GLN A 357 -38.14 24.57 -9.84
N LYS A 358 -38.18 24.68 -8.51
CA LYS A 358 -39.22 25.46 -7.80
C LYS A 358 -39.27 26.91 -8.26
N LYS A 359 -38.11 27.58 -8.35
CA LYS A 359 -38.03 28.97 -8.87
C LYS A 359 -38.46 29.08 -10.33
N ALA A 360 -38.27 28.04 -11.15
CA ALA A 360 -38.74 28.02 -12.53
C ALA A 360 -40.26 27.80 -12.63
N GLU A 361 -40.83 26.97 -11.75
CA GLU A 361 -42.27 26.74 -11.64
C GLU A 361 -43.01 27.98 -11.09
N GLU A 362 -42.50 28.61 -10.04
CA GLU A 362 -43.03 29.87 -9.49
C GLU A 362 -43.03 30.99 -10.56
N LYS A 363 -41.96 31.09 -11.36
CA LYS A 363 -41.89 32.03 -12.49
C LYS A 363 -42.85 31.71 -13.64
N ARG A 364 -43.26 30.45 -13.80
CA ARG A 364 -44.27 30.04 -14.78
C ARG A 364 -45.69 30.35 -14.27
N GLN A 365 -45.93 30.18 -12.97
CA GLN A 365 -47.23 30.44 -12.35
C GLN A 365 -47.50 31.94 -12.14
N GLY A 366 -46.48 32.76 -11.86
CA GLY A 366 -46.61 34.22 -11.74
C GLY A 366 -46.66 35.01 -13.06
N LYS A 367 -46.78 34.33 -14.21
CA LYS A 367 -46.90 34.92 -15.55
C LYS A 367 -48.28 34.69 -16.19
N VAL A 368 -49.26 34.24 -15.40
CA VAL A 368 -50.67 34.07 -15.81
C VAL A 368 -51.46 35.32 -15.47
#